data_AF-A0A497LIG1-F1
#
_entry.id   AF-A0A497LIG1-F1
#
_cell.length_a   1.000
_cell.length_b   1.000
_cell.length_c   1.000
_cell.angle_alpha   90.00
_cell.angle_beta   90.00
_cell.angle_gamma   90.00
#
_symmetry.space_group_name_H-M   'P 1'
#
loop_
_entity.id
_entity.type
_entity.pdbx_description
1 polymer ?
#
loop_
_entity_poly.entity_id
_entity_poly.type
_entity_poly.pdbx_seq_one_letter_code
_entity_poly.pdbx_strand_id
1 'polypeptide(L)'
;MWVALLEVEALLYEKLEKEVVKCNVCPRRCYVKPGTLGFCRVRQNKSGRLYTVSYGKLTASNVDPIEKKPLYHFWPGTVSYSISSFGCSLVCPWCQNWSISQAGPSDSGYGEVSPEQVVKAAKRYGCKTISYTYNEPLIWLEYVLDTAKLALKKVFSTCS
;
A
#
# COMPACT_ATOMS: atom_id res chain seq x y z
N MET A 1 19.20 -4.90 14.90
CA MET A 1 18.44 -6.16 14.82
C MET A 1 17.02 -5.82 14.38
N TRP A 2 16.73 -5.84 13.07
CA TRP A 2 15.38 -5.65 12.57
C TRP A 2 14.93 -6.98 11.98
N VAL A 3 14.16 -7.74 12.74
CA VAL A 3 13.47 -8.91 12.20
C VAL A 3 12.27 -8.35 11.45
N ALA A 4 12.42 -8.24 10.13
CA ALA A 4 11.39 -7.77 9.21
C ALA A 4 10.23 -8.77 9.21
N LEU A 5 9.22 -8.53 10.05
CA LEU A 5 7.92 -9.16 9.83
C LEU A 5 7.28 -8.42 8.65
N LEU A 6 7.53 -8.91 7.44
CA LEU A 6 6.98 -8.44 6.15
C LEU A 6 5.49 -8.75 5.98
N GLU A 7 4.83 -9.06 7.08
CA GLU A 7 3.42 -9.40 7.17
C GLU A 7 2.88 -8.79 8.47
N VAL A 8 1.91 -7.91 8.33
CA VAL A 8 1.30 -7.17 9.44
C VAL A 8 -0.15 -7.57 9.54
N GLU A 9 -0.63 -7.85 10.75
CA GLU A 9 -2.05 -8.16 10.95
C GLU A 9 -2.91 -6.96 10.54
N ALA A 10 -4.00 -7.24 9.81
CA ALA A 10 -4.88 -6.22 9.29
C ALA A 10 -5.64 -5.52 10.43
N LEU A 11 -5.78 -4.20 10.33
CA LEU A 11 -6.48 -3.41 11.36
C LEU A 11 -8.00 -3.58 11.31
N LEU A 12 -8.57 -3.84 10.13
CA LEU A 12 -10.01 -3.74 9.87
C LEU A 12 -10.57 -5.05 9.33
N TYR A 13 -10.96 -5.97 10.22
CA TYR A 13 -11.67 -7.19 9.84
C TYR A 13 -12.48 -7.78 11.01
N GLU A 14 -13.46 -8.61 10.69
CA GLU A 14 -14.25 -9.39 11.65
C GLU A 14 -13.88 -10.88 11.51
N LYS A 15 -13.75 -11.57 12.65
CA LYS A 15 -13.61 -13.03 12.69
C LYS A 15 -15.00 -13.67 12.64
N LEU A 16 -15.15 -14.70 11.83
CA LEU A 16 -16.38 -15.47 11.68
C LEU A 16 -16.13 -16.94 12.04
N GLU A 17 -17.18 -17.76 11.93
CA GLU A 17 -17.07 -19.20 12.11
C GLU A 17 -16.12 -19.87 11.10
N LYS A 18 -15.62 -21.06 11.45
CA LYS A 18 -14.76 -21.90 10.59
C LYS A 18 -13.52 -21.14 10.09
N GLU A 19 -12.97 -20.29 10.95
CA GLU A 19 -11.78 -19.47 10.66
C GLU A 19 -11.92 -18.54 9.45
N VAL A 20 -13.14 -18.28 8.98
CA VAL A 20 -13.38 -17.29 7.93
C VAL A 20 -13.25 -15.89 8.52
N VAL A 21 -12.78 -14.93 7.72
CA VAL A 21 -12.73 -13.52 8.12
C VAL A 21 -13.45 -12.65 7.11
N LYS A 22 -14.16 -11.63 7.58
CA LYS A 22 -14.73 -10.59 6.73
C LYS A 22 -13.82 -9.37 6.77
N CYS A 23 -13.14 -9.11 5.66
CA CYS A 23 -12.26 -7.97 5.51
C CYS A 23 -13.08 -6.68 5.39
N ASN A 24 -12.73 -5.62 6.11
CA ASN A 24 -13.41 -4.31 6.07
C ASN A 24 -12.49 -3.17 5.59
N VAL A 25 -11.34 -3.51 5.00
CA VAL A 25 -10.32 -2.55 4.56
C VAL A 25 -10.74 -1.74 3.33
N CYS A 26 -11.38 -2.39 2.36
CA CYS A 26 -11.81 -1.77 1.11
C CYS A 26 -13.29 -2.07 0.83
N PRO A 27 -13.95 -1.35 -0.10
CA PRO A 27 -15.38 -1.51 -0.37
C PRO A 27 -15.83 -2.92 -0.81
N ARG A 28 -14.90 -3.80 -1.22
CA ARG A 28 -15.22 -5.18 -1.64
C ARG A 28 -15.71 -6.08 -0.50
N ARG A 29 -15.38 -5.74 0.75
CA ARG A 29 -15.80 -6.47 1.96
C ARG A 29 -15.70 -8.01 1.87
N CYS A 30 -14.57 -8.51 1.37
CA CYS A 30 -14.42 -9.94 1.06
C CYS A 30 -14.57 -10.83 2.29
N TYR A 31 -15.24 -11.98 2.12
CA TYR A 31 -15.15 -13.13 3.03
C TYR A 31 -13.97 -13.99 2.61
N VAL A 32 -12.89 -13.98 3.39
CA VAL A 32 -11.63 -14.65 3.07
C VAL A 32 -11.54 -15.94 3.86
N LYS A 33 -11.47 -17.07 3.17
CA LYS A 33 -11.33 -18.41 3.77
C LYS A 33 -9.91 -18.62 4.32
N PRO A 34 -9.70 -19.45 5.35
CA PRO A 34 -8.37 -19.74 5.85
C PRO A 34 -7.43 -20.22 4.72
N GLY A 35 -6.21 -19.71 4.70
CA GLY A 35 -5.19 -20.00 3.69
C GLY A 35 -5.31 -19.22 2.38
N THR A 36 -6.41 -18.49 2.16
CA THR A 36 -6.67 -17.78 0.90
C THR A 36 -6.37 -16.28 0.97
N LEU A 37 -6.23 -15.67 -0.20
CA LEU A 37 -6.18 -14.22 -0.39
C LEU A 37 -7.57 -13.66 -0.69
N GLY A 38 -7.81 -12.43 -0.26
CA GLY A 38 -8.93 -11.63 -0.72
C GLY A 38 -8.77 -11.20 -2.18
N PHE A 39 -9.82 -10.60 -2.74
CA PHE A 39 -9.86 -10.18 -4.15
C PHE A 39 -8.65 -9.35 -4.59
N CYS A 40 -8.19 -8.45 -3.70
CA CYS A 40 -7.07 -7.56 -3.99
C CYS A 40 -5.69 -8.23 -4.02
N ARG A 41 -5.59 -9.52 -3.69
CA ARG A 41 -4.33 -10.30 -3.61
C ARG A 41 -3.33 -9.83 -2.54
N VAL A 42 -3.75 -8.93 -1.65
CA VAL A 42 -2.92 -8.37 -0.57
C VAL A 42 -3.34 -8.85 0.82
N ARG A 43 -4.61 -9.20 1.00
CA ARG A 43 -5.18 -9.54 2.30
C ARG A 43 -5.28 -11.06 2.43
N GLN A 44 -4.41 -11.68 3.23
CA GLN A 44 -4.38 -13.14 3.41
C GLN A 44 -4.97 -13.54 4.74
N ASN A 45 -5.88 -14.51 4.75
CA ASN A 45 -6.32 -15.12 6.00
C ASN A 45 -5.37 -16.27 6.37
N LYS A 46 -4.74 -16.18 7.54
CA LYS A 46 -3.93 -17.23 8.15
C LYS A 46 -4.62 -17.68 9.44
N SER A 47 -5.28 -18.83 9.38
CA SER A 47 -5.95 -19.47 10.54
C SER A 47 -6.86 -18.52 11.33
N GLY A 48 -7.78 -17.84 10.64
CA GLY A 48 -8.76 -16.94 11.26
C GLY A 48 -8.24 -15.55 11.60
N ARG A 49 -7.03 -15.19 11.13
CA ARG A 49 -6.45 -13.85 11.28
C ARG A 49 -6.08 -13.29 9.92
N LEU A 50 -6.45 -12.05 9.65
CA LEU A 50 -6.18 -11.41 8.37
C LEU A 50 -4.85 -10.66 8.42
N TYR A 51 -4.00 -10.84 7.43
CA TYR A 51 -2.69 -10.20 7.31
C TYR A 51 -2.56 -9.44 5.99
N THR A 52 -1.80 -8.36 6.01
CA THR A 52 -1.34 -7.62 4.84
C THR A 52 -0.01 -8.19 4.39
N VAL A 53 0.02 -8.87 3.24
CA VAL A 53 1.24 -9.52 2.73
C VAL A 53 2.12 -8.61 1.89
N SER A 54 1.66 -7.37 1.63
CA SER A 54 2.36 -6.36 0.83
C SER A 54 3.10 -5.32 1.67
N TYR A 55 3.08 -5.44 3.01
CA TYR A 55 3.70 -4.46 3.90
C TYR A 55 5.21 -4.37 3.63
N GLY A 56 5.68 -3.16 3.31
CA GLY A 56 7.08 -2.93 2.98
C GLY A 56 7.54 -3.48 1.63
N LYS A 57 6.65 -4.02 0.79
CA LYS A 57 7.01 -4.59 -0.52
C LYS A 57 6.63 -3.62 -1.63
N LEU A 58 7.57 -2.83 -2.10
CA LEU A 58 7.32 -1.82 -3.13
C LEU A 58 7.62 -2.34 -4.53
N THR A 59 6.68 -2.18 -5.45
CA THR A 59 6.81 -2.56 -6.87
C THR A 59 7.32 -1.41 -7.73
N ALA A 60 7.13 -0.16 -7.29
CA ALA A 60 7.68 1.01 -7.95
C ALA A 60 7.94 2.13 -6.93
N SER A 61 8.92 2.98 -7.25
CA SER A 61 9.22 4.21 -6.51
C SER A 61 9.80 5.26 -7.45
N ASN A 62 9.16 6.41 -7.58
CA ASN A 62 9.51 7.46 -8.53
C ASN A 62 9.38 8.85 -7.89
N VAL A 63 10.14 9.82 -8.38
CA VAL A 63 9.94 11.24 -8.08
C VAL A 63 9.12 11.83 -9.22
N ASP A 64 7.87 12.20 -8.94
CA ASP A 64 6.95 12.78 -9.93
C ASP A 64 6.62 14.24 -9.55
N PRO A 65 6.36 15.13 -10.52
CA PRO A 65 5.78 16.45 -10.23
C PRO A 65 4.37 16.29 -9.65
N ILE A 66 3.98 17.20 -8.75
CA ILE A 66 2.67 17.16 -8.10
C ILE A 66 1.52 17.32 -9.10
N GLU A 67 1.76 18.01 -10.23
CA GLU A 67 0.81 18.26 -11.30
C GLU A 67 0.39 16.98 -12.04
N LYS A 68 1.16 15.89 -11.93
CA LYS A 68 0.77 14.57 -12.43
C LYS A 68 -0.33 13.92 -11.57
N LYS A 69 -0.55 14.43 -10.36
CA LYS A 69 -1.57 13.95 -9.42
C LYS A 69 -2.85 14.78 -9.60
N PRO A 70 -4.03 14.26 -9.22
CA PRO A 70 -5.29 15.02 -9.22
C PRO A 70 -5.33 16.08 -8.10
N LEU A 71 -4.23 16.80 -7.90
CA LEU A 71 -3.97 17.77 -6.83
C LEU A 71 -3.23 19.00 -7.40
N TYR A 72 -3.64 19.47 -8.57
CA TYR A 72 -2.91 20.48 -9.36
C TYR A 72 -2.61 21.79 -8.61
N HIS A 73 -3.52 22.23 -7.73
CA HIS A 73 -3.33 23.45 -6.93
C HIS A 73 -2.68 23.20 -5.55
N PHE A 74 -2.31 21.96 -5.26
CA PHE A 74 -1.64 21.59 -4.01
C PHE A 74 -0.13 21.68 -4.19
N TRP A 75 0.48 22.74 -3.69
CA TRP A 75 1.92 23.01 -3.81
C TRP A 75 2.50 22.95 -5.24
N PRO A 76 2.01 23.78 -6.17
CA PRO A 76 2.53 23.82 -7.55
C PRO A 76 4.05 23.96 -7.62
N GLY A 77 4.67 23.32 -8.59
CA GLY A 77 6.12 23.31 -8.83
C GLY A 77 6.92 22.39 -7.89
N THR A 78 6.25 21.64 -7.01
CA THR A 78 6.91 20.69 -6.10
C THR A 78 6.87 19.26 -6.63
N VAL A 79 7.72 18.41 -6.06
CA VAL A 79 7.78 16.98 -6.39
C VAL A 79 7.29 16.11 -5.24
N SER A 80 6.68 14.98 -5.60
CA SER A 80 6.20 13.93 -4.71
C SER A 80 7.01 12.66 -4.88
N TYR A 81 7.28 11.97 -3.77
CA TYR A 81 7.81 10.62 -3.78
C TYR A 81 6.66 9.63 -3.97
N SER A 82 6.45 9.21 -5.21
CA SER A 82 5.44 8.25 -5.62
C SER A 82 5.89 6.83 -5.35
N ILE A 83 5.08 6.05 -4.63
CA ILE A 83 5.35 4.64 -4.35
C ILE A 83 4.11 3.77 -4.61
N SER A 84 4.34 2.50 -4.93
CA SER A 84 3.28 1.50 -5.09
C SER A 84 3.68 0.14 -4.56
N SER A 85 2.69 -0.72 -4.36
CA SER A 85 2.87 -2.14 -4.12
C SER A 85 2.14 -2.98 -5.18
N PHE A 86 2.07 -4.30 -4.99
CA PHE A 86 1.28 -5.19 -5.83
C PHE A 86 -0.18 -5.27 -5.35
N GLY A 87 -1.05 -5.76 -6.23
CA GLY A 87 -2.47 -5.95 -5.94
C GLY A 87 -3.29 -4.66 -6.00
N CYS A 88 -4.62 -4.81 -6.07
CA CYS A 88 -5.59 -3.71 -6.20
C CYS A 88 -7.01 -4.21 -5.96
N SER A 89 -7.88 -3.41 -5.34
CA SER A 89 -9.30 -3.77 -5.18
C SER A 89 -10.16 -3.44 -6.40
N LEU A 90 -9.56 -2.88 -7.47
CA LEU A 90 -10.22 -2.45 -8.69
C LEU A 90 -9.73 -3.28 -9.89
N VAL A 91 -10.62 -3.45 -10.88
CA VAL A 91 -10.28 -4.03 -12.18
C VAL A 91 -10.67 -2.99 -13.22
N CYS A 92 -9.73 -2.12 -13.57
CA CYS A 92 -9.98 -1.05 -14.53
C CYS A 92 -9.60 -1.55 -15.94
N PRO A 93 -10.50 -1.45 -16.93
CA PRO A 93 -10.24 -1.96 -18.29
C PRO A 93 -9.05 -1.27 -18.99
N TRP A 94 -8.69 -0.06 -18.55
CA TRP A 94 -7.63 0.75 -19.15
C TRP A 94 -6.49 1.05 -18.16
N CYS A 95 -6.27 0.17 -17.17
CA CYS A 95 -5.23 0.38 -16.16
C CYS A 95 -3.83 0.34 -16.80
N GLN A 96 -3.14 1.47 -16.82
CA GLN A 96 -1.74 1.55 -17.29
C GLN A 96 -0.77 0.77 -16.39
N ASN A 97 -1.15 0.55 -15.13
CA ASN A 97 -0.36 -0.17 -14.12
C ASN A 97 -0.94 -1.57 -13.85
N TRP A 98 -1.63 -2.16 -14.83
CA TRP A 98 -2.29 -3.46 -14.66
C TRP A 98 -1.31 -4.57 -14.24
N SER A 99 -0.07 -4.54 -14.77
CA SER A 99 0.95 -5.54 -14.49
C SER A 99 1.33 -5.63 -13.01
N ILE A 100 1.32 -4.51 -12.27
CA ILE A 100 1.58 -4.49 -10.82
C ILE A 100 0.29 -4.55 -10.01
N SER A 101 -0.77 -3.86 -10.45
CA SER A 101 -2.03 -3.76 -9.71
C SER A 101 -2.84 -5.06 -9.74
N GLN A 102 -2.64 -5.91 -10.75
CA GLN A 102 -3.29 -7.21 -10.86
C GLN A 102 -2.36 -8.37 -10.51
N ALA A 103 -1.12 -8.10 -10.10
CA ALA A 103 -0.18 -9.14 -9.67
C ALA A 103 -0.44 -9.58 -8.22
N GLY A 104 -0.09 -10.85 -7.94
CA GLY A 104 -0.06 -11.40 -6.59
C GLY A 104 1.34 -11.37 -5.97
N PRO A 105 1.47 -11.86 -4.72
CA PRO A 105 2.75 -11.90 -4.02
C PRO A 105 3.81 -12.78 -4.72
N SER A 106 3.40 -13.79 -5.50
CA SER A 106 4.29 -14.66 -6.28
C SER A 106 4.68 -14.09 -7.64
N ASP A 107 3.88 -13.16 -8.17
CA ASP A 107 3.96 -12.74 -9.57
C ASP A 107 4.57 -11.33 -9.71
N SER A 108 4.98 -10.73 -8.59
CA SER A 108 5.43 -9.35 -8.50
C SER A 108 6.92 -9.28 -8.20
N GLY A 109 7.67 -8.51 -9.00
CA GLY A 109 8.98 -8.00 -8.58
C GLY A 109 8.79 -6.87 -7.57
N TYR A 110 9.31 -7.02 -6.36
CA TYR A 110 9.27 -5.98 -5.34
C TYR A 110 10.60 -5.85 -4.60
N GLY A 111 10.88 -4.64 -4.14
CA GLY A 111 11.93 -4.38 -3.15
C GLY A 111 11.34 -4.25 -1.75
N GLU A 112 12.12 -4.64 -0.74
CA GLU A 112 11.75 -4.46 0.66
C GLU A 112 12.21 -3.09 1.17
N VAL A 113 11.24 -2.25 1.54
CA VAL A 113 11.45 -0.86 1.94
C VAL A 113 10.60 -0.57 3.18
N SER A 114 11.27 -0.30 4.30
CA SER A 114 10.61 0.15 5.53
C SER A 114 10.00 1.56 5.39
N PRO A 115 8.98 1.89 6.20
CA PRO A 115 8.45 3.26 6.28
C PRO A 115 9.54 4.34 6.49
N GLU A 116 10.54 4.06 7.32
CA GLU A 116 11.67 4.97 7.57
C GLU A 116 12.52 5.20 6.33
N GLN A 117 12.75 4.16 5.53
CA GLN A 117 13.47 4.26 4.27
C GLN A 117 12.70 5.12 3.26
N VAL A 118 11.37 4.99 3.18
CA VAL A 118 10.53 5.85 2.33
C VAL A 118 10.69 7.31 2.71
N VAL A 119 10.52 7.65 4.00
CA VAL A 119 10.64 9.04 4.47
C VAL A 119 12.06 9.58 4.26
N LYS A 120 13.09 8.75 4.48
CA LYS A 120 14.49 9.13 4.22
C LYS A 120 14.73 9.40 2.73
N ALA A 121 14.18 8.57 1.84
CA ALA A 121 14.28 8.75 0.39
C ALA A 121 13.56 10.02 -0.06
N ALA A 122 12.32 10.24 0.38
CA ALA A 122 11.56 11.46 0.08
C ALA A 122 12.32 12.73 0.49
N LYS A 123 12.92 12.73 1.70
CA LYS A 123 13.77 13.84 2.16
C LYS A 123 15.02 14.03 1.28
N ARG A 124 15.70 12.94 0.92
CA ARG A 124 16.91 12.98 0.08
C ARG A 124 16.62 13.59 -1.29
N TYR A 125 15.46 13.30 -1.87
CA TYR A 125 15.04 13.83 -3.18
C TYR A 125 14.36 15.20 -3.10
N GLY A 126 14.25 15.80 -1.91
CA GLY A 126 13.61 17.12 -1.74
C GLY A 126 12.10 17.10 -1.97
N CYS A 127 11.45 15.94 -1.91
CA CYS A 127 10.01 15.81 -2.10
C CYS A 127 9.24 16.48 -0.97
N LYS A 128 8.18 17.22 -1.28
CA LYS A 128 7.30 17.80 -0.26
C LYS A 128 6.22 16.83 0.20
N THR A 129 5.89 15.87 -0.67
CA THR A 129 4.87 14.86 -0.46
C THR A 129 5.39 13.45 -0.66
N ILE A 130 4.68 12.48 -0.06
CA ILE A 130 4.74 11.06 -0.44
C ILE A 130 3.38 10.70 -1.02
N SER A 131 3.35 10.15 -2.23
CA SER A 131 2.14 9.70 -2.90
C SER A 131 2.05 8.18 -2.92
N TYR A 132 0.97 7.62 -2.39
CA TYR A 132 0.64 6.20 -2.57
C TYR A 132 -0.19 6.07 -3.84
N THR A 133 0.39 5.52 -4.90
CA THR A 133 -0.14 5.64 -6.27
C THR A 133 0.09 4.35 -7.04
N TYR A 134 -0.33 4.33 -8.31
CA TYR A 134 -0.20 3.24 -9.29
C TYR A 134 -1.06 2.00 -9.01
N ASN A 135 -1.40 1.74 -7.75
CA ASN A 135 -2.48 0.85 -7.32
C ASN A 135 -3.36 1.52 -6.25
N GLU A 136 -4.40 0.81 -5.81
CA GLU A 136 -5.33 1.32 -4.81
C GLU A 136 -4.65 1.41 -3.42
N PRO A 137 -4.76 2.53 -2.69
CA PRO A 137 -4.00 2.75 -1.46
C PRO A 137 -4.57 2.10 -0.19
N LEU A 138 -5.89 1.84 -0.09
CA LEU A 138 -6.49 1.25 1.10
C LEU A 138 -6.05 -0.20 1.32
N ILE A 139 -5.81 -0.98 0.26
CA ILE A 139 -5.42 -2.40 0.40
C ILE A 139 -4.13 -2.60 1.22
N TRP A 140 -3.31 -1.57 1.44
CA TRP A 140 -2.06 -1.58 2.21
C TRP A 140 -2.05 -0.52 3.33
N LEU A 141 -3.25 -0.23 3.86
CA LEU A 141 -3.54 0.72 4.95
C LEU A 141 -2.48 0.79 6.06
N GLU A 142 -2.02 -0.35 6.57
CA GLU A 142 -1.06 -0.39 7.69
C GLU A 142 0.25 0.30 7.32
N TYR A 143 0.76 0.03 6.11
CA TYR A 143 2.00 0.64 5.62
C TYR A 143 1.83 2.14 5.36
N VAL A 144 0.66 2.53 4.81
CA VAL A 144 0.29 3.93 4.59
C VAL A 144 0.26 4.69 5.92
N LEU A 145 -0.38 4.14 6.95
CA LEU A 145 -0.49 4.77 8.27
C LEU A 145 0.87 4.94 8.93
N ASP A 146 1.72 3.92 8.92
CA ASP A 146 3.03 3.99 9.56
C ASP A 146 3.95 4.98 8.83
N THR A 147 3.94 4.95 7.49
CA THR A 147 4.69 5.90 6.67
C THR A 147 4.18 7.34 6.88
N ALA A 148 2.86 7.56 6.91
CA ALA A 148 2.27 8.87 7.13
C ALA A 148 2.59 9.43 8.54
N LYS A 149 2.52 8.61 9.58
CA LYS A 149 2.90 9.01 10.95
C LYS A 149 4.36 9.49 11.02
N LEU A 150 5.26 8.81 10.30
CA LEU A 150 6.68 9.20 10.23
C LEU A 150 6.90 10.45 9.38
N ALA A 151 6.17 10.59 8.27
CA ALA A 151 6.21 11.72 7.37
C ALA A 151 5.80 13.02 8.08
N LEU A 152 4.69 13.00 8.83
CA LEU A 152 4.18 14.16 9.58
C LEU A 152 5.17 14.66 10.63
N LYS A 153 5.87 13.76 11.33
CA LYS A 153 6.93 14.14 12.30
C LYS A 153 8.11 14.86 11.65
N LYS A 154 8.27 14.77 10.32
CA LYS A 154 9.37 15.37 9.55
C LYS A 154 8.92 16.45 8.56
N VAL A 155 7.70 16.98 8.73
CA VAL A 155 7.11 18.09 7.94
C VAL A 155 6.82 17.73 6.47
N PHE A 156 6.54 16.46 6.17
CA PHE A 156 6.02 16.03 4.86
C PHE A 156 4.51 15.86 4.93
N SER A 157 3.81 16.22 3.85
CA SER A 157 2.41 15.78 3.65
C SER A 157 2.38 14.43 2.93
N THR A 158 1.31 13.66 3.12
CA THR A 158 1.07 12.44 2.34
C THR A 158 -0.22 12.57 1.56
N CYS A 159 -0.25 12.06 0.33
CA CYS A 159 -1.46 12.00 -0.48
C CYS A 159 -1.65 10.62 -1.12
N SER A 160 -2.90 10.32 -1.44
CA SER A 160 -3.37 9.07 -2.05
C SER A 160 -4.17 9.41 -3.29
#